data_AF-A0A1X0QET6-F1
#
_entry.id   AF-A0A1X0QET6-F1
#
_cell.length_a   1.000
_cell.length_b   1.000
_cell.length_c   1.000
_cell.angle_alpha   90.00
_cell.angle_beta   90.00
_cell.angle_gamma   90.00
#
_symmetry.space_group_name_H-M   'P 1'
#
loop_
_entity.id
_entity.type
_entity.pdbx_description
1 polymer ?
#
loop_
_entity_poly.entity_id
_entity_poly.type
_entity_poly.pdbx_seq_one_letter_code
_entity_poly.pdbx_strand_id
1 'polypeptide(L)'
;MNFPSEKRLEKICELKRIYRDSMKRIFNKVEDIETTLSYNNAGFIPMSSKNVIEKLIGILENAKKDTVNNITTEINSMLIPCINTGSFDTSRRAKRFSKKVIDILEESFAKDKYPNDDVKNKLANLCLITPKQVNNWFTNKRNRTKNCTHNNNFYRQY
;
A
#
# COMPACT_ATOMS: atom_id res chain seq x y z
N MET A 1 38.14 4.21 -79.25
CA MET A 1 37.49 5.33 -78.53
C MET A 1 37.36 4.94 -77.08
N ASN A 2 38.25 5.42 -76.22
CA ASN A 2 38.41 4.87 -74.88
C ASN A 2 38.45 5.99 -73.85
N PHE A 3 37.28 6.43 -73.37
CA PHE A 3 37.08 7.13 -72.09
C PHE A 3 35.60 6.99 -71.73
N PRO A 4 35.24 6.45 -70.55
CA PRO A 4 35.24 7.30 -69.35
C PRO A 4 35.36 6.51 -68.03
N SER A 5 36.51 5.88 -67.76
CA SER A 5 36.77 5.29 -66.43
C SER A 5 36.75 6.35 -65.33
N GLU A 6 37.22 7.56 -65.66
CA GLU A 6 37.31 8.70 -64.75
C GLU A 6 35.93 9.26 -64.37
N LYS A 7 35.01 9.46 -65.32
CA LYS A 7 33.62 9.88 -65.00
C LYS A 7 32.89 8.85 -64.14
N ARG A 8 33.17 7.56 -64.36
CA ARG A 8 32.62 6.48 -63.52
C ARG A 8 33.19 6.54 -62.11
N LEU A 9 34.49 6.76 -61.98
CA LEU A 9 35.17 6.93 -60.69
C LEU A 9 34.64 8.16 -59.95
N GLU A 10 34.45 9.26 -60.66
CA GLU A 10 33.87 10.51 -60.15
C GLU A 10 32.46 10.28 -59.60
N LYS A 11 31.61 9.56 -60.35
CA LYS A 11 30.27 9.20 -59.89
C LYS A 11 30.28 8.29 -58.66
N ILE A 12 31.22 7.34 -58.58
CA ILE A 12 31.39 6.48 -57.41
C ILE A 12 31.83 7.30 -56.20
N CYS A 13 32.76 8.24 -56.37
CA CYS A 13 33.20 9.14 -55.32
C CYS A 13 32.06 10.06 -54.84
N GLU A 14 31.25 10.57 -55.76
CA GLU A 14 30.06 11.37 -55.45
C GLU A 14 29.04 10.57 -54.63
N LEU A 15 28.74 9.32 -55.04
CA LEU A 15 27.85 8.43 -54.30
C LEU A 15 28.38 8.12 -52.90
N LYS A 16 29.69 7.84 -52.76
CA LYS A 16 30.33 7.62 -51.46
C LYS A 16 30.26 8.86 -50.57
N ARG A 17 30.38 10.06 -51.15
CA ARG A 17 30.25 11.32 -50.42
C ARG A 17 28.81 11.50 -49.91
N ILE A 18 27.81 11.35 -50.78
CA ILE A 18 26.39 11.47 -50.43
C ILE A 18 26.02 10.47 -49.32
N TYR A 19 26.48 9.22 -49.42
CA TYR A 19 26.24 8.21 -48.40
C TYR A 19 26.86 8.60 -47.05
N ARG A 20 28.13 9.03 -47.05
CA ARG A 20 28.83 9.48 -45.85
C ARG A 20 28.13 10.68 -45.20
N ASP A 21 27.73 11.67 -46.00
CA ASP A 21 27.05 12.87 -45.51
C ASP A 21 25.67 12.53 -44.94
N SER A 22 24.96 11.61 -45.58
CA SER A 22 23.66 11.11 -45.09
C SER A 22 23.82 10.38 -43.76
N MET A 23 24.80 9.49 -43.64
CA MET A 23 25.10 8.80 -42.40
C MET A 23 25.48 9.76 -41.28
N LYS A 24 26.31 10.78 -41.57
CA LYS A 24 26.67 11.81 -40.59
C LYS A 24 25.45 12.61 -40.11
N ARG A 25 24.52 12.94 -41.01
CA ARG A 25 23.26 13.62 -40.65
C ARG A 25 22.36 12.74 -39.78
N ILE A 26 22.30 11.44 -40.03
CA ILE A 26 21.54 10.50 -39.18
C ILE A 26 22.18 10.42 -37.81
N PHE A 27 23.50 10.24 -37.74
CA PHE A 27 24.24 10.18 -36.49
C PHE A 27 23.99 11.41 -35.61
N ASN A 28 24.17 12.62 -36.15
CA ASN A 28 23.94 13.85 -35.40
C ASN A 28 22.50 13.96 -34.89
N LYS A 29 21.50 13.54 -35.70
CA LYS A 29 20.09 13.53 -35.26
C LYS A 29 19.82 12.54 -34.13
N VAL A 30 20.47 11.38 -34.15
CA VAL A 30 20.36 10.40 -33.07
C VAL A 30 20.99 10.96 -31.79
N GLU A 31 22.16 11.58 -31.89
CA GLU A 31 22.84 12.23 -30.77
C GLU A 31 22.02 13.39 -30.17
N ASP A 32 21.38 14.21 -31.00
CA ASP A 32 20.47 15.28 -30.57
C ASP A 32 19.25 14.70 -29.82
N ILE A 33 18.68 13.60 -30.33
CA ILE A 33 17.54 12.91 -29.69
C ILE A 33 17.97 12.28 -28.36
N GLU A 34 19.12 11.60 -28.30
CA GLU A 34 19.66 11.02 -27.07
C GLU A 34 19.93 12.09 -26.03
N THR A 35 20.47 13.24 -26.43
CA THR A 35 20.70 14.39 -25.56
C THR A 35 19.39 14.98 -25.06
N THR A 36 18.39 15.12 -25.94
CA THR A 36 17.06 15.64 -25.59
C THR A 36 16.31 14.69 -24.64
N LEU A 37 16.36 13.39 -24.89
CA LEU A 37 15.77 12.37 -24.03
C LEU A 37 16.49 12.29 -22.69
N SER A 38 17.82 12.41 -22.69
CA SER A 38 18.60 12.48 -21.45
C SER A 38 18.25 13.73 -20.66
N TYR A 39 18.10 14.89 -21.29
CA TYR A 39 17.69 16.13 -20.62
C TYR A 39 16.25 16.04 -20.06
N ASN A 40 15.32 15.47 -20.84
CA ASN A 40 13.92 15.31 -20.43
C ASN A 40 13.71 14.22 -19.38
N ASN A 41 14.58 13.19 -19.34
CA ASN A 41 14.52 12.09 -18.37
C ASN A 41 15.50 12.24 -17.19
N ALA A 42 16.48 13.15 -17.23
CA ALA A 42 17.42 13.40 -16.14
C ALA A 42 16.80 14.13 -14.93
N GLY A 43 15.46 14.27 -14.90
CA GLY A 43 14.80 15.17 -13.99
C GLY A 43 13.47 14.71 -13.41
N PHE A 44 13.08 13.43 -13.41
CA PHE A 44 12.11 12.98 -12.39
C PHE A 44 12.82 12.69 -11.07
N ILE A 45 13.49 13.72 -10.55
CA ILE A 45 13.73 13.84 -9.12
C ILE A 45 12.50 14.58 -8.62
N PRO A 46 11.64 13.99 -7.77
CA PRO A 46 10.56 14.75 -7.17
C PRO A 46 11.18 16.01 -6.55
N MET A 47 10.76 17.20 -7.00
CA MET A 47 11.05 18.50 -6.36
C MET A 47 10.33 18.59 -5.01
N SER A 48 10.39 17.52 -4.23
CA SER A 48 10.00 17.43 -2.85
C SER A 48 11.15 18.05 -2.07
N SER A 49 10.88 19.15 -1.36
CA SER A 49 11.84 19.76 -0.43
C SER A 49 12.55 18.68 0.39
N LYS A 50 13.84 18.86 0.72
CA LYS A 50 14.61 17.93 1.58
C LYS A 50 13.82 17.50 2.82
N ASN A 51 13.04 18.42 3.38
CA ASN A 51 12.13 18.18 4.50
C ASN A 51 11.02 17.13 4.20
N VAL A 52 10.47 17.12 2.99
CA VAL A 52 9.46 16.14 2.56
C VAL A 52 10.09 14.77 2.42
N ILE A 53 11.30 14.67 1.85
CA ILE A 53 12.03 13.41 1.72
C ILE A 53 12.38 12.85 3.11
N GLU A 54 12.92 13.67 4.01
CA GLU A 54 13.22 13.28 5.38
C GLU A 54 11.96 12.84 6.13
N LYS A 55 10.83 13.54 5.94
CA LYS A 55 9.54 13.15 6.52
C LYS A 55 9.05 11.80 6.00
N LEU A 56 9.16 11.53 4.70
CA LEU A 56 8.77 10.25 4.10
C LEU A 56 9.64 9.10 4.59
N ILE A 57 10.96 9.32 4.69
CA ILE A 57 11.89 8.35 5.29
C ILE A 57 11.50 8.08 6.75
N GLY A 58 11.20 9.13 7.52
CA GLY A 58 10.74 9.00 8.91
C GLY A 58 9.43 8.19 9.03
N ILE A 59 8.47 8.41 8.14
CA ILE A 59 7.22 7.62 8.10
C ILE A 59 7.53 6.14 7.83
N LEU A 60 8.42 5.85 6.88
CA LEU A 60 8.82 4.48 6.55
C LEU A 60 9.52 3.79 7.72
N GLU A 61 10.46 4.46 8.36
CA GLU A 61 11.17 3.90 9.51
C GLU A 61 10.25 3.69 10.71
N ASN A 62 9.31 4.60 10.96
CA ASN A 62 8.29 4.40 12.00
C ASN A 62 7.38 3.21 11.68
N ALA A 63 6.91 3.08 10.44
CA ALA A 63 6.07 1.95 10.03
C ALA A 63 6.79 0.60 10.19
N LYS A 64 8.10 0.55 9.88
CA LYS A 64 8.94 -0.64 10.13
C LYS A 64 9.03 -0.93 11.62
N LYS A 65 9.36 0.08 12.43
CA LYS A 65 9.49 -0.06 13.89
C LYS A 65 8.19 -0.52 14.54
N ASP A 66 7.06 0.05 14.14
CA ASP A 66 5.74 -0.34 14.63
C ASP A 66 5.42 -1.79 14.29
N THR A 67 5.72 -2.22 13.05
CA THR A 67 5.53 -3.61 12.63
C THR A 67 6.34 -4.58 13.48
N VAL A 68 7.63 -4.28 13.69
CA VAL A 68 8.52 -5.09 14.53
C VAL A 68 8.01 -5.13 15.96
N ASN A 69 7.66 -3.99 16.55
CA ASN A 69 7.13 -3.91 17.92
C ASN A 69 5.83 -4.71 18.09
N ASN A 70 4.94 -4.67 17.11
CA ASN A 70 3.70 -5.44 17.12
C ASN A 70 3.99 -6.95 17.09
N ILE A 71 4.92 -7.38 16.24
CA ILE A 71 5.36 -8.79 16.18
C ILE A 71 5.98 -9.19 17.53
N THR A 72 6.90 -8.40 18.06
CA THR A 72 7.55 -8.65 19.36
C THR A 72 6.52 -8.73 20.49
N THR A 73 5.52 -7.85 20.50
CA THR A 73 4.46 -7.85 21.51
C THR A 73 3.58 -9.09 21.40
N GLU A 74 3.22 -9.52 20.19
CA GLU A 74 2.41 -10.74 20.00
C GLU A 74 3.19 -11.99 20.44
N ILE A 75 4.47 -12.09 20.06
CA ILE A 75 5.38 -13.17 20.46
C ILE A 75 5.56 -13.19 21.98
N ASN A 76 5.91 -12.05 22.58
CA ASN A 76 6.12 -11.95 24.02
C ASN A 76 4.86 -12.29 24.80
N SER A 77 3.70 -11.82 24.33
CA SER A 77 2.43 -12.18 24.93
C SER A 77 2.23 -13.71 24.89
N MET A 78 2.69 -14.41 23.85
CA MET A 78 2.57 -15.87 23.71
C MET A 78 3.57 -16.62 24.59
N LEU A 79 4.83 -16.20 24.57
CA LEU A 79 5.91 -16.95 25.19
C LEU A 79 6.06 -16.67 26.69
N ILE A 80 5.90 -15.42 27.13
CA ILE A 80 6.10 -15.04 28.54
C ILE A 80 5.20 -15.85 29.49
N PRO A 81 3.88 -16.02 29.22
CA PRO A 81 3.04 -16.85 30.06
C PRO A 81 3.47 -18.31 30.07
N CYS A 82 3.95 -18.85 28.94
CA CYS A 82 4.42 -20.24 28.86
C CYS A 82 5.69 -20.45 29.70
N ILE A 83 6.62 -19.49 29.63
CA ILE A 83 7.84 -19.47 30.45
C ILE A 83 7.50 -19.41 31.94
N ASN A 84 6.52 -18.58 32.33
CA ASN A 84 6.17 -18.36 33.73
C ASN A 84 5.26 -19.45 34.33
N THR A 85 4.45 -20.13 33.53
CA THR A 85 3.41 -21.07 34.01
C THR A 85 3.65 -22.53 33.60
N GLY A 86 4.65 -22.81 32.76
CA GLY A 86 4.99 -24.17 32.32
C GLY A 86 3.94 -24.84 31.43
N SER A 87 2.89 -24.12 31.01
CA SER A 87 1.78 -24.66 30.21
C SER A 87 1.39 -23.72 29.06
N PHE A 88 1.18 -24.31 27.88
CA PHE A 88 0.73 -23.60 26.67
C PHE A 88 -0.81 -23.46 26.66
N ASP A 89 -1.37 -22.79 27.65
CA ASP A 89 -2.82 -22.50 27.66
C ASP A 89 -3.11 -21.23 26.85
N THR A 90 -3.19 -21.40 25.54
CA THR A 90 -3.52 -20.34 24.57
C THR A 90 -4.98 -19.87 24.64
N SER A 91 -5.83 -20.55 25.44
CA SER A 91 -7.27 -20.30 25.56
C SER A 91 -7.60 -18.99 26.30
N ARG A 92 -6.68 -18.47 27.13
CA ARG A 92 -6.93 -17.31 28.00
C ARG A 92 -6.70 -15.94 27.35
N ARG A 93 -6.42 -15.85 26.04
CA ARG A 93 -6.22 -14.55 25.40
C ARG A 93 -7.50 -14.02 24.76
N ALA A 94 -8.16 -13.09 25.43
CA ALA A 94 -9.13 -12.21 24.78
C ALA A 94 -8.39 -11.28 23.80
N LYS A 95 -8.28 -11.68 22.53
CA LYS A 95 -7.83 -10.78 21.45
C LYS A 95 -8.88 -9.69 21.29
N ARG A 96 -8.62 -8.51 21.88
CA ARG A 96 -9.42 -7.31 21.61
C ARG A 96 -9.36 -7.05 20.11
N PHE A 97 -10.50 -6.77 19.49
CA PHE A 97 -10.52 -6.38 18.09
C PHE A 97 -9.71 -5.09 17.89
N SER A 98 -8.99 -5.00 16.77
CA SER A 98 -8.27 -3.79 16.41
C SER A 98 -9.25 -2.63 16.23
N LYS A 99 -8.77 -1.38 16.39
CA LYS A 99 -9.62 -0.19 16.24
C LYS A 99 -10.31 -0.15 14.87
N LYS A 100 -9.59 -0.50 13.81
CA LYS A 100 -10.13 -0.62 12.44
C LYS A 100 -11.30 -1.61 12.35
N VAL A 101 -11.16 -2.80 12.96
CA VAL A 101 -12.24 -3.81 12.98
C VAL A 101 -13.43 -3.30 13.77
N ILE A 102 -13.20 -2.63 14.90
CA ILE A 102 -14.27 -2.03 15.70
C ILE A 102 -15.02 -0.98 14.88
N ASP A 103 -14.31 -0.08 14.18
CA ASP A 103 -14.92 1.01 13.43
C ASP A 103 -15.81 0.49 12.28
N ILE A 104 -15.37 -0.54 11.56
CA ILE A 104 -16.17 -1.20 10.52
C ILE A 104 -17.45 -1.82 11.10
N LEU A 105 -17.34 -2.50 12.24
CA LEU A 105 -18.48 -3.13 12.91
C LEU A 105 -19.46 -2.08 13.46
N GLU A 106 -18.97 -0.97 14.00
CA GLU A 106 -19.78 0.16 14.47
C GLU A 106 -20.53 0.84 13.32
N GLU A 107 -19.87 1.12 12.20
CA GLU A 107 -20.51 1.70 11.02
C GLU A 107 -21.63 0.79 10.49
N SER A 108 -21.38 -0.52 10.43
CA SER A 108 -22.41 -1.47 10.02
C SER A 108 -23.58 -1.53 11.00
N PHE A 109 -23.31 -1.47 12.31
CA PHE A 109 -24.34 -1.48 13.35
C PHE A 109 -25.23 -0.25 13.31
N ALA A 110 -24.67 0.91 12.93
CA ALA A 110 -25.43 2.14 12.75
C ALA A 110 -26.43 2.04 11.59
N LYS A 111 -26.08 1.29 10.53
CA LYS A 111 -26.96 1.04 9.37
C LYS A 111 -28.04 0.01 9.68
N ASP A 112 -27.66 -1.11 10.30
CA ASP A 112 -28.59 -2.17 10.68
C ASP A 112 -28.12 -2.89 11.95
N LYS A 113 -28.99 -2.95 12.97
CA LYS A 113 -28.72 -3.59 14.27
C LYS A 113 -28.87 -5.13 14.22
N TYR A 114 -29.49 -5.65 13.16
CA TYR A 114 -29.77 -7.06 12.96
C TYR A 114 -29.40 -7.49 11.53
N PRO A 115 -28.09 -7.44 11.18
CA PRO A 115 -27.64 -7.84 9.87
C PRO A 115 -28.05 -9.29 9.58
N ASN A 116 -28.41 -9.57 8.32
CA ASN A 116 -28.62 -10.94 7.85
C ASN A 116 -27.28 -11.71 7.74
N ASP A 117 -27.35 -13.00 7.42
CA ASP A 117 -26.15 -13.84 7.41
C ASP A 117 -25.17 -13.49 6.29
N ASP A 118 -25.64 -13.00 5.14
CA ASP A 118 -24.78 -12.53 4.06
C ASP A 118 -23.94 -11.30 4.47
N VAL A 119 -24.57 -10.35 5.16
CA VAL A 119 -23.89 -9.16 5.69
C VAL A 119 -22.89 -9.55 6.78
N LYS A 120 -23.24 -10.50 7.68
CA LYS A 120 -22.31 -11.02 8.68
C LYS A 120 -21.10 -11.69 8.03
N ASN A 121 -21.30 -12.50 7.00
CA ASN A 121 -20.22 -13.17 6.27
C ASN A 121 -19.32 -12.15 5.56
N LYS A 122 -19.90 -11.11 4.97
CA LYS A 122 -19.13 -10.01 4.37
C LYS A 122 -18.28 -9.27 5.41
N LEU A 123 -18.84 -8.96 6.58
CA LEU A 123 -18.11 -8.31 7.68
C LEU A 123 -16.99 -9.22 8.22
N ALA A 124 -17.26 -10.52 8.34
CA ALA A 124 -16.27 -11.52 8.75
C ALA A 124 -15.07 -11.53 7.81
N ASN A 125 -15.32 -11.56 6.49
CA ASN A 125 -14.27 -11.51 5.47
C ASN A 125 -13.50 -10.18 5.49
N LEU A 126 -14.19 -9.05 5.59
CA LEU A 126 -13.56 -7.72 5.62
C LEU A 126 -12.68 -7.51 6.86
N CYS A 127 -13.12 -8.02 8.01
CA CYS A 127 -12.44 -7.85 9.29
C CYS A 127 -11.47 -8.99 9.62
N LEU A 128 -11.37 -10.03 8.77
CA LEU A 128 -10.59 -11.24 9.00
C LEU A 128 -10.90 -11.90 10.36
N ILE A 129 -12.19 -11.96 10.69
CA ILE A 129 -12.71 -12.63 11.89
C ILE A 129 -13.78 -13.66 11.50
N THR A 130 -14.16 -14.52 12.42
CA THR A 130 -15.20 -15.54 12.15
C THR A 130 -16.61 -14.94 12.16
N PRO A 131 -17.56 -15.48 11.39
CA PRO A 131 -18.98 -15.06 11.45
C PRO A 131 -19.56 -15.16 12.87
N LYS A 132 -19.12 -16.14 13.66
CA LYS A 132 -19.48 -16.29 15.09
C LYS A 132 -19.01 -15.11 15.93
N GLN A 133 -17.79 -14.62 15.71
CA GLN A 133 -17.27 -13.44 16.40
C GLN A 133 -18.06 -12.17 16.02
N VAL A 134 -18.45 -12.01 14.75
CA VAL A 134 -19.35 -10.94 14.31
C VAL A 134 -20.69 -11.03 15.05
N ASN A 135 -21.33 -12.21 15.05
CA ASN A 135 -22.62 -12.42 15.72
C ASN A 135 -22.57 -12.09 17.23
N ASN A 136 -21.50 -12.53 17.90
CA ASN A 136 -21.28 -12.25 19.31
C ASN A 136 -21.08 -10.75 19.56
N TRP A 137 -20.34 -10.07 18.68
CA TRP A 137 -20.14 -8.63 18.79
C TRP A 137 -21.46 -7.85 18.67
N PHE A 138 -22.29 -8.16 17.68
CA PHE A 138 -23.61 -7.52 17.50
C PHE A 138 -24.53 -7.77 18.69
N THR A 139 -24.52 -9.00 19.23
CA THR A 139 -25.30 -9.36 20.42
C THR A 139 -24.86 -8.57 21.64
N ASN A 140 -23.56 -8.52 21.91
CA ASN A 140 -22.99 -7.74 23.02
C ASN A 140 -23.25 -6.24 22.87
N LYS A 141 -23.13 -5.71 21.64
CA LYS A 141 -23.39 -4.30 21.34
C LYS A 141 -24.84 -3.93 21.64
N ARG A 142 -25.82 -4.74 21.20
CA ARG A 142 -27.24 -4.53 21.53
C ARG A 142 -27.49 -4.51 23.04
N ASN A 143 -26.91 -5.45 23.78
CA ASN A 143 -27.07 -5.52 25.24
C ASN A 143 -26.48 -4.27 25.94
N ARG A 144 -25.31 -3.79 25.50
CA ARG A 144 -24.73 -2.53 26.01
C ARG A 144 -25.62 -1.33 25.72
N THR A 145 -26.15 -1.20 24.51
CA THR A 145 -27.05 -0.09 24.15
C THR A 145 -28.36 -0.11 24.94
N LYS A 146 -28.91 -1.30 25.23
CA LYS A 146 -30.09 -1.47 26.10
C LYS A 146 -29.81 -1.07 27.55
N ASN A 147 -28.63 -1.42 28.09
CA ASN A 147 -28.28 -1.09 29.46
C ASN A 147 -27.98 0.41 29.66
N CYS A 148 -27.42 1.09 28.66
CA CYS A 148 -27.24 2.55 28.69
C CYS A 148 -28.56 3.33 28.65
N THR A 149 -29.61 2.77 28.04
CA THR A 149 -30.94 3.41 28.01
C THR A 149 -31.75 3.13 29.27
N HIS A 150 -31.57 1.97 29.91
CA HIS A 150 -32.23 1.65 31.18
C HIS A 150 -31.73 2.51 32.36
N ASN A 151 -30.43 2.79 32.44
CA ASN A 151 -29.86 3.61 33.52
C ASN A 151 -30.26 5.09 33.46
N ASN A 152 -30.62 5.61 32.28
CA ASN A 152 -31.09 6.99 32.12
C ASN A 152 -32.55 7.21 32.53
N ASN A 153 -33.35 6.14 32.67
CA ASN A 153 -34.74 6.25 33.14
C ASN A 153 -34.85 6.26 34.68
N PHE A 154 -33.82 5.82 35.40
CA PHE A 154 -33.83 5.83 36.87
C PHE A 154 -33.64 7.24 37.46
N TYR A 155 -32.92 8.12 36.76
CA TYR A 155 -32.69 9.51 37.16
C TYR A 155 -33.75 10.51 36.68
N ARG A 156 -34.86 10.04 36.10
CA ARG A 156 -35.95 10.91 35.61
C ARG A 156 -37.20 10.89 36.50
N GLN A 157 -37.12 10.27 37.67
CA GLN A 157 -38.21 10.20 38.65
C GLN A 157 -37.87 10.81 40.03
N TYR A 158 -36.79 11.58 40.13
CA TYR A 158 -36.51 12.45 41.28
C TYR A 158 -36.04 13.82 40.82
#